data_AF-A0A972M7A4-F1
#
_entry.id   AF-A0A972M7A4-F1
#
_cell.length_a   1.000
_cell.length_b   1.000
_cell.length_c   1.000
_cell.angle_alpha   90.00
_cell.angle_beta   90.00
_cell.angle_gamma   90.00
#
_symmetry.space_group_name_H-M   'P 1'
#
loop_
_entity.id
_entity.type
_entity.pdbx_description
1 polymer ?
#
loop_
_entity_poly.entity_id
_entity_poly.type
_entity_poly.pdbx_seq_one_letter_code
_entity_poly.pdbx_strand_id
1 'polypeptide(L)'
;DLPAEIQQALAALLQALQPMSPQDLLVQQARDAVRAVRAGRADRAQVLARLKEVAAQIRAQEPPDSPWHDAAGFLDAAIALLEGREPPPVPERYQAVWQSLKGGGA
;
A
#
# COMPACT_ATOMS: atom_id res chain seq x y z
N ASP A 1 -20.88 -34.38 -0.88
CA ASP A 1 -20.44 -33.28 -1.77
C ASP A 1 -21.28 -32.04 -1.57
N LEU A 2 -20.65 -30.89 -1.30
CA LEU A 2 -21.34 -29.60 -1.33
C LEU A 2 -21.54 -29.16 -2.79
N PRO A 3 -22.64 -28.47 -3.13
CA PRO A 3 -22.80 -27.83 -4.44
C PRO A 3 -21.61 -26.92 -4.76
N ALA A 4 -21.18 -26.87 -6.03
CA ALA A 4 -20.02 -26.08 -6.47
C ALA A 4 -20.13 -24.59 -6.11
N GLU A 5 -21.35 -24.04 -6.12
CA GLU A 5 -21.66 -22.67 -5.72
C GLU A 5 -21.36 -22.42 -4.24
N ILE A 6 -21.68 -23.39 -3.37
CA ILE A 6 -21.39 -23.32 -1.94
C ILE A 6 -19.88 -23.47 -1.69
N GLN A 7 -19.19 -24.31 -2.46
CA GLN A 7 -17.73 -24.42 -2.38
C GLN A 7 -17.03 -23.12 -2.80
N GLN A 8 -17.52 -22.46 -3.86
CA GLN A 8 -17.00 -21.16 -4.31
C GLN A 8 -17.30 -20.03 -3.31
N ALA A 9 -18.52 -19.98 -2.76
CA ALA A 9 -18.88 -19.00 -1.74
C ALA A 9 -18.05 -19.18 -0.47
N LEU A 10 -17.82 -20.43 -0.03
CA LEU A 10 -16.99 -20.74 1.13
C LEU A 10 -15.52 -20.38 0.87
N ALA A 11 -14.99 -20.68 -0.32
CA ALA A 11 -13.63 -20.32 -0.70
C ALA A 11 -13.43 -18.80 -0.73
N ALA A 12 -14.39 -18.05 -1.26
CA ALA A 12 -14.38 -16.59 -1.25
C ALA A 12 -14.46 -16.03 0.18
N LEU A 13 -15.28 -16.62 1.05
CA LEU A 13 -15.39 -16.23 2.46
C LEU A 13 -14.08 -16.47 3.22
N LEU A 14 -13.45 -17.64 3.00
CA LEU A 14 -12.17 -18.00 3.62
C LEU A 14 -11.02 -17.13 3.11
N GLN A 15 -11.04 -16.73 1.83
CA GLN A 15 -10.10 -15.76 1.28
C GLN A 15 -10.28 -14.37 1.91
N ALA A 16 -11.52 -13.94 2.13
CA ALA A 16 -11.82 -12.67 2.80
C ALA A 16 -11.41 -12.63 4.29
N LEU A 17 -11.25 -13.81 4.91
CA LEU A 17 -10.81 -13.97 6.29
C LEU A 17 -9.28 -14.14 6.43
N GLN A 18 -8.51 -14.10 5.34
CA GLN A 18 -7.06 -14.23 5.46
C GLN A 18 -6.46 -13.03 6.21
N PRO A 19 -5.57 -13.28 7.19
CA PRO A 19 -4.90 -12.20 7.90
C PRO A 19 -4.09 -11.36 6.93
N MET A 20 -4.21 -10.05 7.06
CA MET A 20 -3.48 -9.11 6.23
C MET A 20 -1.98 -9.33 6.42
N SER A 21 -1.25 -9.49 5.32
CA SER A 21 0.19 -9.70 5.39
C SER A 21 0.89 -8.45 5.94
N PRO A 22 2.06 -8.57 6.60
CA PRO A 22 2.78 -7.41 7.15
C PRO A 22 3.05 -6.30 6.12
N GLN A 23 3.38 -6.68 4.89
CA GLN A 23 3.61 -5.76 3.78
C GLN A 23 2.33 -5.04 3.35
N ASP A 24 1.19 -5.72 3.34
CA ASP A 24 -0.10 -5.09 3.01
C ASP A 24 -0.50 -4.11 4.12
N LEU A 25 -0.27 -4.45 5.39
CA LEU A 25 -0.50 -3.54 6.52
C LEU A 25 0.36 -2.27 6.40
N LEU A 26 1.64 -2.39 6.06
CA LEU A 26 2.53 -1.24 5.83
C LEU A 26 1.98 -0.33 4.72
N VAL A 27 1.49 -0.91 3.62
CA VAL A 27 0.90 -0.15 2.51
C VAL A 27 -0.37 0.59 2.93
N GLN A 28 -1.23 -0.03 3.76
CA GLN A 28 -2.40 0.66 4.32
C GLN A 28 -1.99 1.83 5.23
N GLN A 29 -0.99 1.63 6.09
CA GLN A 29 -0.46 2.69 6.96
C GLN A 29 0.13 3.85 6.16
N ALA A 30 0.88 3.56 5.10
CA ALA A 30 1.41 4.58 4.20
C ALA A 30 0.29 5.37 3.51
N ARG A 31 -0.76 4.68 3.02
CA ARG A 31 -1.95 5.34 2.47
C ARG A 31 -2.58 6.30 3.49
N ASP A 32 -2.78 5.85 4.72
CA ASP A 32 -3.44 6.64 5.74
C ASP A 32 -2.59 7.84 6.18
N ALA A 33 -1.27 7.69 6.23
CA ALA A 33 -0.34 8.79 6.45
C ALA A 33 -0.42 9.84 5.33
N VAL A 34 -0.44 9.41 4.05
CA VAL A 34 -0.62 10.33 2.91
C VAL A 34 -1.94 11.08 3.00
N ARG A 35 -3.03 10.40 3.36
CA ARG A 35 -4.35 11.03 3.57
C ARG A 35 -4.32 12.03 4.72
N ALA A 36 -3.66 11.71 5.82
CA ALA A 36 -3.52 12.61 6.96
C ALA A 36 -2.75 13.88 6.57
N VAL A 37 -1.66 13.76 5.80
CA VAL A 37 -0.90 14.91 5.29
C VAL A 37 -1.78 15.79 4.39
N ARG A 38 -2.50 15.19 3.42
CA ARG A 38 -3.38 15.95 2.51
C ARG A 38 -4.53 16.64 3.22
N ALA A 39 -5.00 16.07 4.32
CA ALA A 39 -6.02 16.67 5.17
C ALA A 39 -5.46 17.70 6.18
N GLY A 40 -4.16 18.00 6.16
CA GLY A 40 -3.51 18.90 7.12
C GLY A 40 -3.45 18.36 8.56
N ARG A 41 -3.66 17.06 8.76
CA ARG A 41 -3.68 16.38 10.07
C ARG A 41 -2.33 15.76 10.46
N ALA A 42 -1.36 15.74 9.56
CA ALA A 42 -0.02 15.25 9.80
C ALA A 42 1.02 16.15 9.12
N ASP A 43 2.20 16.26 9.72
CA ASP A 43 3.30 17.03 9.15
C ASP A 43 3.87 16.33 7.90
N ARG A 44 3.88 17.05 6.78
CA ARG A 44 4.34 16.52 5.48
C ARG A 44 5.80 16.10 5.54
N ALA A 45 6.67 16.88 6.19
CA ALA A 45 8.11 16.63 6.20
C ALA A 45 8.45 15.38 7.02
N GLN A 46 7.83 15.22 8.19
CA GLN A 46 8.00 14.06 9.06
C GLN A 46 7.51 12.77 8.38
N VAL A 47 6.31 12.80 7.79
CA VAL A 47 5.77 11.64 7.07
C VAL A 47 6.66 11.27 5.89
N LEU A 48 7.10 12.25 5.11
CA LEU A 48 7.97 12.02 3.95
C LEU A 48 9.34 11.46 4.36
N ALA A 49 9.95 11.96 5.44
CA ALA A 49 11.18 11.41 5.99
C ALA A 49 11.01 9.95 6.40
N ARG A 50 9.91 9.63 7.10
CA ARG A 50 9.63 8.27 7.56
C ARG A 50 9.39 7.30 6.39
N LEU A 51 8.63 7.71 5.38
CA LEU A 51 8.39 6.89 4.19
C LEU A 51 9.70 6.58 3.45
N LYS A 52 10.57 7.59 3.27
CA LYS A 52 11.89 7.42 2.63
C LYS A 52 12.78 6.46 3.41
N GLU A 53 12.83 6.60 4.72
CA GLU A 53 13.60 5.74 5.61
C GLU A 53 13.15 4.28 5.47
N VAL A 54 11.85 4.01 5.55
CA VAL A 54 11.30 2.65 5.46
C VAL A 54 11.53 2.05 4.07
N ALA A 55 11.29 2.80 3.00
CA ALA A 55 11.53 2.32 1.63
C ALA A 55 13.01 1.96 1.41
N ALA A 56 13.93 2.79 1.92
CA ALA A 56 15.37 2.52 1.85
C ALA A 56 15.77 1.28 2.68
N GLN A 57 15.21 1.12 3.88
CA GLN A 57 15.47 -0.05 4.72
C GLN A 57 15.02 -1.35 4.05
N ILE A 58 13.81 -1.36 3.48
CA ILE A 58 13.30 -2.53 2.74
C ILE A 58 14.24 -2.87 1.60
N ARG A 59 14.60 -1.89 0.75
CA ARG A 59 15.48 -2.12 -0.40
C ARG A 59 16.88 -2.60 -0.01
N ALA A 60 17.34 -2.30 1.20
CA ALA A 60 18.64 -2.72 1.71
C ALA A 60 18.62 -4.13 2.33
N GLN A 61 17.48 -4.56 2.89
CA GLN A 61 17.38 -5.79 3.70
C GLN A 61 16.66 -6.93 2.97
N GLU A 62 15.85 -6.61 1.97
CA GLU A 62 14.97 -7.57 1.33
C GLU A 62 15.44 -7.92 -0.10
N PRO A 63 15.33 -9.20 -0.51
CA PRO A 63 15.56 -9.60 -1.89
C PRO A 63 14.68 -8.83 -2.89
N PRO A 64 15.17 -8.53 -4.12
CA PRO A 64 14.39 -7.79 -5.13
C PRO A 64 13.08 -8.45 -5.57
N ASP A 65 12.99 -9.77 -5.45
CA ASP A 65 11.81 -10.59 -5.79
C ASP A 65 10.84 -10.78 -4.62
N SER A 66 11.13 -10.19 -3.45
CA SER A 66 10.28 -10.34 -2.28
C SER A 66 9.02 -9.45 -2.35
N PRO A 67 7.90 -9.85 -1.70
CA PRO A 67 6.71 -9.02 -1.57
C PRO A 67 6.96 -7.65 -0.91
N TRP A 68 8.04 -7.52 -0.14
CA TRP A 68 8.42 -6.24 0.45
C TRP A 68 8.91 -5.26 -0.60
N HIS A 69 9.50 -5.73 -1.69
CA HIS A 69 9.94 -4.87 -2.79
C HIS A 69 8.74 -4.20 -3.49
N ASP A 70 7.61 -4.90 -3.62
CA ASP A 70 6.35 -4.29 -4.07
C ASP A 70 5.86 -3.21 -3.10
N ALA A 71 5.96 -3.46 -1.78
CA ALA A 71 5.58 -2.47 -0.79
C ALA A 71 6.47 -1.23 -0.90
N ALA A 72 7.78 -1.39 -1.07
CA ALA A 72 8.70 -0.28 -1.31
C ALA A 72 8.35 0.50 -2.60
N GLY A 73 7.95 -0.19 -3.68
CA GLY A 73 7.46 0.46 -4.89
C GLY A 73 6.21 1.32 -4.65
N PHE A 74 5.28 0.87 -3.80
CA PHE A 74 4.15 1.69 -3.37
C PHE A 74 4.60 2.90 -2.54
N LEU A 75 5.55 2.72 -1.61
CA LEU A 75 6.08 3.82 -0.80
C LEU A 75 6.74 4.90 -1.67
N ASP A 76 7.48 4.52 -2.72
CA ASP A 76 8.10 5.46 -3.65
C ASP A 76 7.05 6.28 -4.42
N ALA A 77 5.94 5.65 -4.82
CA ALA A 77 4.81 6.36 -5.41
C ALA A 77 4.14 7.34 -4.43
N ALA A 78 3.98 6.93 -3.16
CA ALA A 78 3.47 7.81 -2.11
C ALA A 78 4.41 9.00 -1.82
N ILE A 79 5.72 8.78 -1.81
CA ILE A 79 6.73 9.83 -1.65
C ILE A 79 6.66 10.83 -2.81
N ALA A 80 6.66 10.35 -4.06
CA ALA A 80 6.57 11.21 -5.23
C ALA A 80 5.27 12.05 -5.23
N LEU A 81 4.14 11.44 -4.87
CA LEU A 81 2.87 12.13 -4.70
C LEU A 81 2.96 13.22 -3.63
N LEU A 82 3.49 12.89 -2.46
CA LEU A 82 3.68 13.88 -1.39
C LEU A 82 4.68 14.95 -1.79
N GLU A 83 5.64 14.71 -2.68
CA GLU A 83 6.57 15.72 -3.20
C GLU A 83 5.96 16.60 -4.30
N GLY A 84 4.78 16.25 -4.83
CA GLY A 84 4.18 16.93 -5.98
C GLY A 84 4.83 16.55 -7.32
N ARG A 85 5.53 15.41 -7.36
CA ARG A 85 6.12 14.84 -8.58
C ARG A 85 5.19 13.79 -9.18
N GLU A 86 5.40 13.46 -10.45
CA GLU A 86 4.71 12.33 -11.07
C GLU A 86 5.09 11.02 -10.35
N PRO A 87 4.11 10.25 -9.86
CA PRO A 87 4.40 8.99 -9.18
C PRO A 87 4.91 7.92 -10.15
N PRO A 88 5.93 7.12 -9.79
CA PRO A 88 6.32 5.94 -10.55
C PRO A 88 5.17 4.92 -10.68
N PRO A 89 5.29 3.94 -11.59
CA PRO A 89 4.36 2.84 -11.68
C PRO A 89 4.18 2.14 -10.34
N VAL A 90 2.93 1.97 -9.92
CA VAL A 90 2.59 1.27 -8.69
C VAL A 90 2.47 -0.23 -8.98
N PRO A 91 3.07 -1.10 -8.15
CA PRO A 91 2.92 -2.55 -8.29
C PRO A 91 1.46 -2.98 -8.35
N GLU A 92 1.16 -3.95 -9.22
CA GLU A 92 -0.20 -4.35 -9.60
C GLU A 92 -1.07 -4.67 -8.39
N ARG A 93 -0.53 -5.43 -7.43
CA ARG A 93 -1.21 -5.81 -6.18
C ARG A 93 -1.69 -4.62 -5.33
N TYR A 94 -1.08 -3.45 -5.48
CA TYR A 94 -1.40 -2.26 -4.71
C TYR A 94 -2.14 -1.17 -5.50
N GLN A 95 -2.51 -1.44 -6.76
CA GLN A 95 -3.24 -0.48 -7.57
C GLN A 95 -4.57 -0.06 -6.93
N ALA A 96 -5.33 -0.99 -6.34
CA ALA A 96 -6.60 -0.64 -5.67
C ALA A 96 -6.39 0.35 -4.51
N VAL A 97 -5.36 0.13 -3.69
CA VAL A 97 -4.98 1.04 -2.60
C VAL A 97 -4.57 2.39 -3.16
N TRP A 98 -3.80 2.40 -4.24
CA TRP A 98 -3.35 3.61 -4.91
C TRP A 98 -4.50 4.45 -5.49
N GLN A 99 -5.47 3.82 -6.14
CA GLN A 99 -6.65 4.52 -6.66
C GLN A 99 -7.44 5.21 -5.55
N SER A 100 -7.48 4.60 -4.35
CA SER A 100 -8.12 5.20 -3.18
C SER A 100 -7.43 6.47 -2.66
N LEU A 101 -6.16 6.73 -3.05
CA LEU A 101 -5.48 8.00 -2.80
C LEU A 101 -5.85 9.05 -3.85
N LYS A 102 -6.06 8.65 -5.10
CA LYS A 102 -6.41 9.59 -6.18
C LYS A 102 -7.85 10.10 -6.07
N GLY A 103 -8.79 9.26 -5.64
CA GLY A 103 -10.23 9.58 -5.58
C GLY A 103 -10.71 10.52 -4.46
N GLY A 104 -9.83 11.14 -3.68
CA GLY A 104 -10.17 12.00 -2.54
C GLY A 104 -10.15 13.50 -2.85
N GLY A 105 -10.82 13.91 -3.93
CA GLY A 105 -10.97 15.31 -4.33
C GLY A 105 -12.35 15.53 -4.93
N ALA A 106 -13.35 15.63 -4.06
CA ALA A 106 -14.67 16.19 -4.33
C ALA A 106 -15.04 17.06 -3.13
#